data_AF-A0A9D8J7M0-F1
#
_entry.id   AF-A0A9D8J7M0-F1
#
_cell.length_a   1.000
_cell.length_b   1.000
_cell.length_c   1.000
_cell.angle_alpha   90.00
_cell.angle_beta   90.00
_cell.angle_gamma   90.00
#
_symmetry.space_group_name_H-M   'P 1'
#
loop_
_entity.id
_entity.type
_entity.pdbx_description
1 polymer ?
#
loop_
_entity_poly.entity_id
_entity_poly.type
_entity_poly.pdbx_seq_one_letter_code
_entity_poly.pdbx_strand_id
1 'polypeptide(L)'
;MLNRIPRRRVALISQITRAARNLRGAPPAALLRDYFLGVGEEDLANRDPRTLALLANSHYKLARRRRPGETLVHVFSPAADDPIGD
;
A
#
# COMPACT_ATOMS: atom_id res chain seq x y z
N MET A 1 11.62 -10.82 19.61
CA MET A 1 12.75 -10.80 18.65
C MET A 1 12.35 -9.89 17.49
N LEU A 2 13.05 -8.77 17.25
CA LEU A 2 12.83 -7.98 16.03
C LEU A 2 13.38 -8.80 14.86
N ASN A 3 12.50 -9.47 14.12
CA ASN A 3 12.88 -10.10 12.86
C ASN A 3 13.46 -9.02 11.95
N ARG A 4 14.77 -9.06 11.73
CA ARG A 4 15.46 -8.17 10.81
C ARG A 4 14.78 -8.31 9.45
N ILE A 5 14.25 -7.21 8.93
CA ILE A 5 13.55 -7.21 7.64
C ILE A 5 14.49 -7.81 6.59
N PRO A 6 14.07 -8.84 5.82
CA PRO A 6 14.91 -9.44 4.79
C PRO A 6 15.44 -8.37 3.83
N ARG A 7 16.71 -8.47 3.44
CA ARG A 7 17.36 -7.49 2.54
C ARG A 7 16.59 -7.30 1.23
N ARG A 8 16.01 -8.39 0.70
CA ARG A 8 15.20 -8.36 -0.52
C ARG A 8 13.90 -7.57 -0.33
N ARG A 9 13.20 -7.72 0.79
CA ARG A 9 12.06 -6.87 1.14
C ARG A 9 12.43 -5.38 1.19
N VAL A 10 13.57 -5.04 1.80
CA VAL A 10 14.05 -3.63 1.83
C VAL A 10 14.31 -3.10 0.42
N ALA A 11 14.89 -3.92 -0.46
CA ALA A 11 15.13 -3.54 -1.86
C ALA A 11 13.82 -3.31 -2.63
N LEU A 12 12.82 -4.18 -2.47
CA LEU A 12 11.50 -4.04 -3.08
C LEU A 12 10.80 -2.75 -2.61
N ILE A 13 10.77 -2.49 -1.31
CA ILE A 13 10.22 -1.25 -0.75
C ILE A 13 10.98 -0.02 -1.31
N SER A 14 12.30 -0.12 -1.44
CA SER A 14 13.11 0.96 -2.01
C SER A 14 12.76 1.24 -3.49
N GLN A 15 12.48 0.20 -4.29
CA GLN A 15 12.02 0.35 -5.67
C GLN A 15 10.66 1.08 -5.73
N ILE A 16 9.72 0.73 -4.85
CA ILE A 16 8.41 1.39 -4.76
C ILE A 16 8.56 2.87 -4.39
N THR A 17 9.37 3.17 -3.36
CA THR A 17 9.63 4.57 -2.96
C THR A 17 10.26 5.39 -4.09
N ARG A 18 11.16 4.77 -4.88
CA ARG A 18 11.75 5.40 -6.07
C ARG A 18 10.71 5.66 -7.17
N ALA A 19 9.82 4.71 -7.44
CA ALA A 19 8.75 4.84 -8.42
C ALA A 19 7.76 5.96 -8.05
N ALA A 20 7.55 6.20 -6.76
CA ALA A 20 6.64 7.23 -6.26
C ALA A 20 7.14 8.67 -6.47
N ARG A 21 8.46 8.90 -6.63
CA ARG A 21 9.07 10.25 -6.64
C ARG A 21 8.47 11.22 -7.67
N ASN A 22 8.00 10.69 -8.80
CA ASN A 22 7.45 11.49 -9.89
C ASN A 22 5.91 11.54 -9.87
N LEU A 23 5.26 10.96 -8.86
CA LEU A 23 3.81 11.00 -8.75
C LEU A 23 3.36 12.33 -8.16
N ARG A 24 2.37 12.98 -8.81
CA ARG A 24 1.77 14.19 -8.27
C ARG A 24 1.10 13.90 -6.93
N GLY A 25 1.53 14.63 -5.90
CA GLY A 25 1.04 14.50 -4.53
C GLY A 25 1.49 13.22 -3.83
N ALA A 26 2.63 12.65 -4.24
CA ALA A 26 3.20 11.45 -3.64
C ALA A 26 3.29 11.53 -2.12
N PRO A 27 3.10 10.42 -1.39
CA PRO A 27 3.36 10.38 0.04
C PRO A 27 4.86 10.56 0.34
N PRO A 28 5.21 11.04 1.54
CA PRO A 28 6.60 11.04 1.99
C PRO A 28 7.22 9.64 1.93
N ALA A 29 8.51 9.55 1.60
CA ALA A 29 9.19 8.25 1.48
C ALA A 29 9.20 7.45 2.80
N ALA A 30 9.22 8.12 3.96
CA ALA A 30 9.07 7.46 5.26
C ALA A 30 7.72 6.75 5.38
N LEU A 31 6.62 7.46 5.06
CA LEU A 31 5.27 6.90 5.05
C LEU A 31 5.16 5.71 4.10
N LEU A 32 5.76 5.77 2.91
CA LEU A 32 5.75 4.65 1.97
C LEU A 32 6.49 3.41 2.53
N ARG A 33 7.58 3.60 3.28
CA ARG A 33 8.29 2.49 3.91
C ARG A 33 7.43 1.83 4.99
N ASP A 34 6.80 2.64 5.84
CA ASP A 34 5.93 2.15 6.90
C ASP A 34 4.69 1.45 6.33
N TYR A 35 4.12 2.02 5.27
CA TYR A 35 2.94 1.48 4.57
C TYR A 35 3.17 0.06 4.03
N PHE A 36 4.37 -0.23 3.51
CA PHE A 36 4.70 -1.55 2.95
C PHE A 36 5.46 -2.47 3.93
N LEU A 37 5.74 -2.03 5.15
CA LEU A 37 6.56 -2.76 6.11
C LEU A 37 5.97 -4.13 6.48
N GLY A 38 4.65 -4.18 6.62
CA GLY A 38 3.88 -5.38 6.97
C GLY A 38 3.60 -6.31 5.79
N VAL A 39 3.94 -5.94 4.56
CA VAL A 39 3.61 -6.72 3.36
C VAL A 39 4.66 -7.82 3.15
N GLY A 40 4.20 -9.01 2.76
CA GLY A 40 5.06 -10.15 2.44
C GLY A 40 5.99 -9.85 1.27
N GLU A 41 7.16 -10.50 1.24
CA GLU A 41 8.10 -10.34 0.12
C GLU A 41 7.49 -10.80 -1.21
N GLU A 42 6.73 -11.89 -1.17
CA GLU A 42 6.02 -12.45 -2.33
C GLU A 42 5.01 -11.47 -2.91
N ASP A 43 4.15 -10.88 -2.07
CA ASP A 43 3.16 -9.89 -2.49
C ASP A 43 3.81 -8.64 -3.11
N LEU A 44 4.92 -8.17 -2.52
CA LEU A 44 5.68 -7.04 -3.04
C LEU A 44 6.33 -7.37 -4.39
N ALA A 45 6.78 -8.61 -4.59
CA ALA A 45 7.41 -9.05 -5.84
C ALA A 45 6.39 -9.34 -6.96
N ASN A 46 5.16 -9.74 -6.60
CA ASN A 46 4.09 -10.10 -7.53
C ASN A 46 3.44 -8.91 -8.24
N ARG A 47 3.85 -7.66 -7.94
CA ARG A 47 3.27 -6.45 -8.53
C ARG A 47 4.36 -5.49 -8.98
N ASP A 48 4.09 -4.78 -10.07
CA ASP A 48 4.96 -3.70 -10.53
C ASP A 48 5.11 -2.60 -9.45
N PRO A 49 6.33 -2.12 -9.15
CA PRO A 49 6.55 -1.10 -8.12
C PRO A 49 5.79 0.21 -8.34
N ARG A 50 5.52 0.61 -9.59
CA ARG A 50 4.72 1.81 -9.91
C ARG A 50 3.26 1.58 -9.57
N THR A 51 2.72 0.38 -9.80
CA THR A 51 1.35 0.02 -9.39
C THR A 51 1.19 0.12 -7.86
N LEU A 52 2.13 -0.43 -7.11
CA LEU A 52 2.14 -0.31 -5.65
C LEU A 52 2.28 1.14 -5.18
N ALA A 53 3.14 1.94 -5.85
CA ALA A 53 3.28 3.36 -5.55
C ALA A 53 1.98 4.15 -5.83
N LEU A 54 1.28 3.85 -6.92
CA LEU A 54 -0.01 4.47 -7.26
C LEU A 54 -1.09 4.09 -6.24
N LEU A 55 -1.16 2.83 -5.82
CA LEU A 55 -2.08 2.37 -4.77
C LEU A 55 -1.88 3.16 -3.47
N ALA A 56 -0.64 3.21 -2.97
CA ALA A 56 -0.31 3.95 -1.75
C ALA A 56 -0.61 5.46 -1.90
N ASN A 57 -0.35 6.04 -3.08
CA ASN A 57 -0.69 7.44 -3.36
C ASN A 57 -2.21 7.69 -3.35
N SER A 58 -3.01 6.75 -3.86
CA SER A 58 -4.48 6.84 -3.82
C SER A 58 -5.00 6.80 -2.38
N HIS A 59 -4.49 5.86 -1.56
CA HIS A 59 -4.86 5.79 -0.15
C HIS A 59 -4.42 7.05 0.62
N TYR A 60 -3.23 7.57 0.35
CA TYR A 60 -2.75 8.81 0.96
C TYR A 60 -3.64 10.01 0.61
N LYS A 61 -4.02 10.16 -0.66
CA LYS A 61 -4.93 11.24 -1.10
C LYS A 61 -6.32 11.10 -0.47
N LEU A 62 -6.83 9.89 -0.33
CA LEU A 62 -8.10 9.61 0.33
C LEU A 62 -8.03 9.97 1.81
N ALA A 63 -6.99 9.50 2.51
CA ALA A 63 -6.78 9.77 3.93
C ALA A 63 -6.64 11.26 4.25
N ARG A 64 -6.06 12.07 3.34
CA ARG A 64 -5.96 13.52 3.51
C ARG A 64 -7.29 14.28 3.44
N ARG A 65 -8.33 13.66 2.90
CA ARG A 65 -9.69 14.25 2.80
C ARG A 65 -10.63 13.75 3.90
N ARG A 66 -10.21 12.71 4.63
CA ARG A 66 -10.98 12.05 5.68
C ARG A 66 -11.18 12.96 6.89
N ARG A 67 -12.41 13.01 7.40
CA ARG A 67 -12.69 13.66 8.68
C ARG A 67 -12.24 12.76 9.84
N PRO A 68 -11.79 13.33 10.98
CA PRO A 68 -11.54 12.53 12.17
C PRO A 68 -12.75 11.65 12.54
N GLY A 69 -12.51 10.37 12.82
CA GLY A 69 -13.56 9.40 13.14
C GLY A 69 -14.31 8.79 11.94
N GLU A 70 -14.09 9.27 10.72
CA GLU A 70 -14.76 8.76 9.52
C GLU A 70 -14.03 7.54 8.94
N THR A 71 -14.77 6.52 8.50
CA THR A 71 -14.23 5.40 7.71
C THR A 71 -14.53 5.65 6.24
N LEU A 72 -13.50 5.64 5.38
CA LEU A 72 -13.65 5.87 3.93
C LEU A 72 -13.47 4.61 3.09
N VAL A 73 -12.97 3.51 3.66
CA VAL A 73 -12.75 2.24 2.98
C VAL A 73 -13.64 1.20 3.65
N HIS A 74 -14.57 0.66 2.87
CA HIS A 74 -15.42 -0.44 3.29
C HIS A 74 -15.03 -1.67 2.48
N VAL A 75 -14.56 -2.70 3.17
CA VAL A 75 -14.23 -3.98 2.53
C VAL A 75 -15.52 -4.78 2.47
N PHE A 76 -15.95 -5.12 1.26
CA PHE A 76 -17.03 -6.08 1.08
C PHE A 76 -16.53 -7.45 1.52
N SER A 77 -17.23 -8.03 2.50
CA SER A 77 -16.98 -9.39 3.00
C SER A 77 -18.15 -10.26 2.56
N PRO A 78 -18.08 -10.90 1.39
CA PRO A 78 -19.18 -11.75 0.92
C PRO A 78 -19.41 -12.90 1.90
N ALA A 79 -20.67 -13.20 2.18
CA ALA A 79 -21.08 -14.50 2.70
C ALA A 79 -20.87 -15.59 1.63
N ALA A 80 -20.76 -16.84 2.03
CA ALA A 80 -20.49 -17.95 1.11
C ALA A 80 -21.57 -18.12 0.03
N ASP A 81 -22.78 -17.62 0.30
CA ASP A 81 -23.96 -17.63 -0.55
C ASP A 81 -24.24 -16.27 -1.21
N ASP A 82 -23.42 -15.25 -0.97
CA ASP A 82 -23.59 -13.97 -1.66
C ASP A 82 -23.31 -14.14 -3.16
N PRO A 83 -24.20 -13.65 -4.04
CA PRO A 83 -23.90 -13.61 -5.46
C PRO A 83 -22.61 -12.80 -5.65
N ILE A 84 -21.65 -13.38 -6.37
CA ILE A 84 -20.50 -12.61 -6.87
C ILE A 84 -21.11 -11.54 -7.77
N GLY A 85 -21.07 -10.29 -7.32
CA GLY A 85 -21.77 -9.17 -7.97
C GLY A 85 -21.51 -9.11 -9.48
N ASP A 86 -22.55 -8.70 -10.22
CA ASP A 86 -22.61 -8.62 -11.69
C ASP A 86 -21.39 -7.95 -12.35
#